data_AF-A0A5N6XWZ3-F1
#
_entry.id   AF-A0A5N6XWZ3-F1
#
_cell.length_a   1.000
_cell.length_b   1.000
_cell.length_c   1.000
_cell.angle_alpha   90.00
_cell.angle_beta   90.00
_cell.angle_gamma   90.00
#
_symmetry.space_group_name_H-M   'P 1'
#
loop_
_entity.id
_entity.type
_entity.pdbx_description
1 polymer ?
#
loop_
_entity_poly.entity_id
_entity_poly.type
_entity_poly.pdbx_seq_one_letter_code
_entity_poly.pdbx_strand_id
1 'polypeptide(L)'
;MRPDTSIYYRSKCTGKTTLVNALFSAFYGQRNDIVIHGIPEVARTILLETGITRDGIANDPWKAPELQKLILRAQYDAKSKQSGNLVLSDRFGIDALVYAARYGPLGCRGMLQITREWQYLRSLMMQFLQW
;
A
#
# COMPACT_ATOMS: atom_id res chain seq x y z
N MET A 1 -13.25 13.71 1.31
CA MET A 1 -13.24 13.78 2.78
C MET A 1 -11.97 13.08 3.25
N ARG A 2 -11.19 13.68 4.16
CA ARG A 2 -9.86 13.17 4.57
C ARG A 2 -9.98 12.22 5.77
N PRO A 3 -9.10 11.23 5.92
CA PRO A 3 -9.04 10.41 7.11
C PRO A 3 -8.42 11.15 8.30
N ASP A 4 -9.11 11.15 9.43
CA ASP A 4 -8.61 11.61 10.73
C ASP A 4 -7.55 10.66 11.29
N THR A 5 -7.55 9.39 10.88
CA THR A 5 -6.57 8.38 11.33
C THR A 5 -6.27 7.34 10.24
N SER A 6 -5.01 6.90 10.15
CA SER A 6 -4.59 5.81 9.26
C SER A 6 -3.78 4.77 10.02
N ILE A 7 -4.17 3.49 9.91
CA ILE A 7 -3.44 2.37 10.52
C ILE A 7 -2.80 1.54 9.41
N TYR A 8 -1.48 1.35 9.50
CA TYR A 8 -0.68 0.56 8.57
C TYR A 8 -0.26 -0.75 9.20
N TYR A 9 -0.56 -1.88 8.56
CA TYR A 9 -0.24 -3.20 9.13
C TYR A 9 0.73 -3.99 8.25
N ARG A 10 2.01 -4.02 8.64
CA ARG A 10 3.10 -4.66 7.89
C ARG A 10 3.44 -6.04 8.45
N SER A 11 2.55 -7.02 8.29
CA SER A 11 2.89 -8.43 8.56
C SER A 11 2.44 -9.37 7.42
N LYS A 12 2.96 -10.60 7.40
CA LYS A 12 2.48 -11.73 6.58
C LYS A 12 1.48 -12.61 7.35
N CYS A 13 0.85 -12.08 8.40
CA CYS A 13 -0.04 -12.89 9.24
C CYS A 13 -1.43 -13.01 8.61
N THR A 14 -1.94 -14.24 8.57
CA THR A 14 -3.36 -14.57 8.42
C THR A 14 -4.11 -13.99 9.62
N GLY A 15 -5.00 -13.01 9.37
CA GLY A 15 -5.77 -12.36 10.44
C GLY A 15 -6.06 -10.87 10.23
N LYS A 16 -5.53 -10.24 9.17
CA LYS A 16 -5.80 -8.81 8.88
C LYS A 16 -7.24 -8.55 8.53
N THR A 17 -7.80 -9.35 7.63
CA THR A 17 -9.21 -9.29 7.29
C THR A 17 -10.06 -9.57 8.52
N THR A 18 -9.65 -10.50 9.38
CA THR A 18 -10.29 -10.76 10.68
C THR A 18 -10.23 -9.55 11.60
N LEU A 19 -9.08 -8.88 11.70
CA LEU A 19 -8.90 -7.67 12.51
C LEU A 19 -9.71 -6.50 11.96
N VAL A 20 -9.73 -6.30 10.64
CA VAL A 20 -10.55 -5.27 9.97
C VAL A 20 -12.02 -5.53 10.24
N ASN A 21 -12.48 -6.77 10.09
CA ASN A 21 -13.87 -7.15 10.35
C ASN A 21 -14.22 -7.02 11.84
N ALA A 22 -13.30 -7.33 12.74
CA ALA A 22 -13.47 -7.16 14.18
C ALA A 22 -13.52 -5.67 14.57
N LEU A 23 -12.64 -4.83 14.00
CA LEU A 23 -12.71 -3.38 14.17
C LEU A 23 -14.05 -2.85 13.66
N PHE A 24 -14.43 -3.24 12.44
CA PHE A 24 -15.70 -2.82 11.84
C PHE A 24 -16.86 -3.21 12.75
N SER A 25 -16.94 -4.47 13.18
CA SER A 25 -18.00 -4.96 14.07
C SER A 25 -18.02 -4.25 15.44
N ALA A 26 -16.85 -3.90 15.98
CA ALA A 26 -16.76 -3.19 17.25
C ALA A 26 -17.22 -1.73 17.15
N PHE A 27 -16.99 -1.06 16.01
CA PHE A 27 -17.42 0.33 15.80
C PHE A 27 -18.85 0.43 15.26
N TYR A 28 -19.35 -0.60 14.56
CA TYR A 28 -20.68 -0.64 13.99
C TYR A 28 -21.75 -0.58 15.09
N GLY A 29 -22.56 0.49 15.08
CA GLY A 29 -23.62 0.73 16.07
C GLY A 29 -23.19 1.46 17.35
N GLN A 30 -21.89 1.60 17.62
CA GLN A 30 -21.40 2.41 18.76
C GLN A 30 -20.94 3.81 18.36
N ARG A 31 -20.36 3.95 17.15
CA ARG A 31 -19.74 5.18 16.65
C ARG A 31 -20.11 5.40 15.19
N ASN A 32 -21.26 6.04 14.95
CA ASN A 32 -21.75 6.37 13.60
C ASN A 32 -20.91 7.44 12.89
N ASP A 33 -20.02 8.11 13.62
CA ASP A 33 -19.05 9.07 13.12
C ASP A 33 -17.85 8.40 12.42
N ILE A 34 -17.61 7.10 12.61
CA ILE A 34 -16.46 6.39 12.02
C ILE A 34 -16.86 5.69 10.72
N VAL A 35 -16.30 6.17 9.61
CA VAL A 35 -16.38 5.56 8.27
C VAL A 35 -15.02 4.95 7.93
N ILE A 36 -14.97 3.62 7.92
CA ILE A 36 -13.76 2.84 7.62
C ILE A 36 -13.62 2.61 6.12
N HIS A 37 -12.49 3.01 5.55
CA HIS A 37 -12.10 2.68 4.18
C HIS A 37 -10.98 1.64 4.17
N GLY A 38 -11.26 0.44 3.67
CA GLY A 38 -10.29 -0.64 3.53
C GLY A 38 -9.58 -0.60 2.18
N ILE A 39 -8.25 -0.59 2.19
CA ILE A 39 -7.42 -0.78 0.99
C ILE A 39 -6.80 -2.18 1.07
N PRO A 40 -7.21 -3.12 0.18
CA PRO A 40 -6.68 -4.49 0.19
C PRO A 40 -5.22 -4.52 -0.28
N GLU A 41 -4.58 -5.70 -0.24
CA GLU A 41 -3.22 -5.90 -0.76
C GLU A 41 -3.18 -5.71 -2.29
N VAL A 42 -3.03 -4.45 -2.74
CA VAL A 42 -3.00 -4.08 -4.17
C VAL A 42 -1.90 -4.81 -4.94
N ALA A 43 -0.80 -5.15 -4.28
CA ALA A 43 0.30 -5.91 -4.86
C ALA A 43 -0.16 -7.27 -5.40
N ARG A 44 -1.11 -7.92 -4.72
CA ARG A 44 -1.66 -9.20 -5.15
C ARG A 44 -2.44 -9.06 -6.46
N THR A 45 -3.25 -8.01 -6.59
CA THR A 45 -3.99 -7.72 -7.82
C THR A 45 -3.05 -7.46 -8.98
N ILE A 46 -2.04 -6.60 -8.80
CA ILE A 46 -1.09 -6.27 -9.86
C ILE A 46 -0.25 -7.48 -10.29
N LEU A 47 0.13 -8.36 -9.36
CA LEU A 47 0.82 -9.61 -9.70
C LEU A 47 -0.03 -10.53 -10.59
N LEU A 48 -1.34 -10.60 -10.33
CA LEU A 48 -2.27 -11.38 -11.14
C LEU A 48 -2.46 -10.76 -12.54
N GLU A 49 -2.63 -9.44 -12.61
CA GLU A 49 -2.87 -8.72 -13.87
C GLU A 49 -1.65 -8.73 -14.81
N THR A 50 -0.45 -8.59 -14.25
CA THR A 50 0.80 -8.51 -15.03
C THR A 50 1.39 -9.88 -15.36
N GLY A 51 1.03 -10.92 -14.61
CA GLY A 51 1.65 -12.24 -14.71
C GLY A 51 3.14 -12.26 -14.36
N ILE A 52 3.69 -11.20 -13.74
CA ILE A 52 5.09 -11.14 -13.35
C ILE A 52 5.33 -12.12 -12.20
N THR A 53 6.14 -13.15 -12.47
CA THR A 53 6.50 -14.18 -11.48
C THR A 53 7.87 -13.90 -10.86
N ARG A 54 8.15 -14.60 -9.75
CA ARG A 54 9.49 -14.57 -9.13
C ARG A 54 10.57 -15.02 -10.11
N ASP A 55 10.33 -16.11 -10.85
CA ASP A 55 11.29 -16.62 -11.83
C ASP A 55 11.45 -15.63 -12.99
N GLY A 56 10.37 -14.94 -13.36
CA GLY A 56 10.42 -13.83 -14.30
C GLY A 56 11.37 -12.71 -13.85
N ILE A 57 11.33 -12.33 -12.56
CA ILE A 57 12.24 -11.35 -11.96
C ILE A 57 13.66 -11.88 -11.84
N ALA A 58 13.85 -13.16 -11.51
CA ALA A 58 15.17 -13.77 -11.41
C ALA A 58 15.90 -13.80 -12.76
N ASN A 59 15.15 -14.07 -13.84
CA ASN A 59 15.68 -14.10 -15.20
C ASN A 59 15.83 -12.71 -15.81
N ASP A 60 15.02 -11.74 -15.36
CA ASP A 60 15.09 -10.34 -15.79
C ASP A 60 14.83 -9.39 -14.60
N PRO A 61 15.91 -8.96 -13.90
CA PRO A 61 15.79 -8.11 -12.73
C PRO A 61 15.10 -6.76 -12.98
N TRP A 62 15.04 -6.26 -14.22
CA TRP A 62 14.34 -5.02 -14.54
C TRP A 62 12.81 -5.13 -14.43
N LYS A 63 12.26 -6.35 -14.41
CA LYS A 63 10.84 -6.56 -14.10
C LYS A 63 10.47 -6.19 -12.67
N ALA A 64 11.43 -6.24 -11.73
CA ALA A 64 11.18 -5.83 -10.35
C ALA A 64 10.79 -4.35 -10.24
N PRO A 65 11.60 -3.37 -10.68
CA PRO A 65 11.22 -1.96 -10.62
C PRO A 65 9.98 -1.63 -11.46
N GLU A 66 9.73 -2.31 -12.57
CA GLU A 66 8.49 -2.16 -13.36
C GLU A 66 7.26 -2.57 -12.55
N LEU A 67 7.27 -3.77 -11.98
CA LEU A 67 6.22 -4.26 -11.09
C LEU A 67 6.01 -3.31 -9.92
N GLN A 68 7.09 -2.84 -9.28
CA GLN A 68 6.98 -1.94 -8.14
C GLN A 68 6.41 -0.56 -8.51
N LYS A 69 6.66 -0.05 -9.72
CA LYS A 69 6.01 1.17 -10.22
C LYS A 69 4.50 0.98 -10.37
N LEU A 70 4.07 -0.15 -10.92
CA LEU A 70 2.64 -0.47 -11.07
C LEU A 70 1.93 -0.61 -9.71
N ILE A 71 2.56 -1.32 -8.77
CA ILE A 71 2.05 -1.47 -7.39
C ILE A 71 1.94 -0.10 -6.71
N LEU A 72 2.98 0.74 -6.84
CA LEU A 72 3.00 2.07 -6.26
C LEU A 72 1.88 2.96 -6.84
N ARG A 73 1.64 2.87 -8.15
CA ARG A 73 0.54 3.57 -8.83
C ARG A 73 -0.82 3.10 -8.35
N ALA A 74 -1.03 1.78 -8.26
CA ALA A 74 -2.28 1.22 -7.75
C ALA A 74 -2.56 1.65 -6.30
N GLN A 75 -1.52 1.68 -5.46
CA GLN A 75 -1.63 2.17 -4.08
C GLN A 75 -1.98 3.66 -4.03
N TYR A 76 -1.39 4.47 -4.91
CA TYR A 76 -1.72 5.89 -5.06
C TYR A 76 -3.18 6.08 -5.49
N ASP A 77 -3.65 5.34 -6.48
CA ASP A 77 -5.03 5.44 -6.97
C ASP A 77 -6.03 5.01 -5.89
N ALA A 78 -5.73 3.95 -5.13
CA ALA A 78 -6.56 3.52 -3.99
C ALA A 78 -6.61 4.58 -2.87
N LYS A 79 -5.47 5.18 -2.52
CA LYS A 79 -5.41 6.23 -1.48
C LYS A 79 -6.03 7.55 -1.94
N SER A 80 -5.91 7.93 -3.20
CA SER A 80 -6.48 9.18 -3.72
C SER A 80 -8.00 9.16 -3.81
N LYS A 81 -8.59 7.97 -3.99
CA LYS A 81 -10.04 7.73 -3.99
C LYS A 81 -10.60 7.42 -2.60
N GLN A 82 -9.78 7.47 -1.55
CA GLN A 82 -10.23 7.11 -0.21
C GLN A 82 -11.39 8.01 0.24
N SER A 83 -12.39 7.37 0.84
CA SER A 83 -13.57 8.03 1.39
C SER A 83 -13.80 7.49 2.81
N GLY A 84 -13.58 8.33 3.82
CA GLY A 84 -13.77 7.94 5.21
C GLY A 84 -12.80 8.66 6.13
N ASN A 85 -13.11 8.65 7.42
CA ASN A 85 -12.26 9.24 8.45
C ASN A 85 -11.23 8.25 9.03
N LEU A 86 -11.36 6.94 8.76
CA LEU A 86 -10.38 5.92 9.15
C LEU A 86 -9.97 5.07 7.95
N VAL A 87 -8.66 4.94 7.68
CA VAL A 87 -8.15 4.10 6.59
C VAL A 87 -7.32 2.94 7.11
N LEU A 88 -7.65 1.73 6.68
CA LEU A 88 -6.93 0.50 6.96
C LEU A 88 -6.30 -0.01 5.67
N SER A 89 -4.98 -0.14 5.63
CA SER A 89 -4.23 -0.53 4.42
C SER A 89 -3.31 -1.72 4.69
N ASP A 90 -3.43 -2.79 3.88
CA ASP A 90 -2.68 -4.05 4.04
C ASP A 90 -1.18 -3.93 3.67
N ARG A 91 -0.83 -2.89 2.91
CA ARG A 91 0.54 -2.46 2.59
C ARG A 91 0.59 -0.94 2.49
N PHE A 92 1.78 -0.38 2.43
CA PHE A 92 1.96 1.03 2.08
C PHE A 92 2.98 1.21 0.96
N GLY A 93 3.01 2.38 0.32
CA GLY A 93 3.90 2.66 -0.81
C GLY A 93 5.39 2.42 -0.53
N ILE A 94 5.81 2.46 0.74
CA ILE A 94 7.19 2.16 1.15
C ILE A 94 7.59 0.71 0.85
N ASP A 95 6.64 -0.23 0.87
CA ASP A 95 6.90 -1.63 0.54
C ASP A 95 7.44 -1.73 -0.90
N ALA A 96 6.87 -0.98 -1.85
CA ALA A 96 7.33 -0.99 -3.23
C ALA A 96 8.80 -0.55 -3.37
N LEU A 97 9.24 0.44 -2.59
CA LEU A 97 10.64 0.87 -2.58
C LEU A 97 11.57 -0.19 -2.00
N VAL A 98 11.14 -0.91 -0.94
CA VAL A 98 11.93 -1.98 -0.32
C VAL A 98 12.08 -3.15 -1.30
N TYR A 99 11.00 -3.56 -1.97
CA TYR A 99 11.05 -4.65 -2.94
C TYR A 99 11.90 -4.29 -4.17
N ALA A 100 11.81 -3.06 -4.67
CA ALA A 100 12.66 -2.61 -5.78
C ALA A 100 14.14 -2.57 -5.40
N ALA A 101 14.46 -2.14 -4.17
CA ALA A 101 15.83 -2.16 -3.67
C ALA A 101 16.38 -3.59 -3.47
N ARG A 102 15.51 -4.54 -3.13
CA ARG A 102 15.91 -5.92 -2.83
C ARG A 102 16.03 -6.81 -4.07
N TYR A 103 15.16 -6.62 -5.05
CA TYR A 103 15.04 -7.52 -6.20
C TYR A 103 15.36 -6.85 -7.54
N GLY A 104 15.46 -5.51 -7.57
CA GLY A 104 15.83 -4.76 -8.77
C GLY A 104 17.32 -4.45 -8.83
N PRO A 105 17.80 -3.98 -9.99
CA PRO A 105 19.15 -3.44 -10.15
C PRO A 105 19.47 -2.28 -9.19
N LEU A 106 20.78 -2.03 -8.99
CA LEU A 106 21.26 -0.87 -8.22
C LEU A 106 20.63 0.43 -8.75
N GLY A 107 20.20 1.30 -7.82
CA GLY A 107 19.58 2.58 -8.16
C GLY A 107 18.06 2.55 -8.41
N CYS A 108 17.44 1.38 -8.54
CA CYS A 108 15.99 1.24 -8.79
C CYS A 108 15.12 1.90 -7.72
N ARG A 109 15.57 1.89 -6.46
CA ARG A 109 14.90 2.61 -5.37
C ARG A 109 14.81 4.11 -5.64
N GLY A 110 15.90 4.72 -6.13
CA GLY A 110 15.97 6.14 -6.46
C GLY A 110 14.99 6.52 -7.57
N MET A 111 14.84 5.65 -8.57
CA MET A 111 13.86 5.84 -9.65
C MET A 111 12.42 5.92 -9.14
N LEU A 112 12.06 5.11 -8.13
CA LEU A 112 10.74 5.15 -7.49
C LEU A 112 10.58 6.39 -6.60
N GLN A 113 11.67 6.83 -5.95
CA GLN A 113 11.64 7.98 -5.03
C GLN A 113 11.31 9.31 -5.72
N ILE A 114 11.57 9.42 -7.02
CA ILE A 114 11.26 10.64 -7.79
C ILE A 114 9.86 10.62 -8.42
N THR A 115 9.12 9.51 -8.30
CA THR A 115 7.77 9.41 -8.86
C THR A 115 6.78 10.26 -8.06
N ARG A 116 5.79 10.83 -8.75
CA ARG A 116 4.71 11.63 -8.15
C ARG A 116 3.91 10.79 -7.14
N GLU A 117 3.69 9.52 -7.47
CA GLU A 117 2.98 8.54 -6.66
C GLU A 117 3.66 8.36 -5.31
N TRP A 118 4.99 8.15 -5.30
CA TRP A 118 5.75 8.04 -4.07
C TRP A 118 5.75 9.34 -3.28
N GLN A 119 5.94 10.49 -3.93
CA GLN A 119 5.96 11.78 -3.24
C GLN A 119 4.62 12.05 -2.52
N TYR A 120 3.50 11.71 -3.15
CA TYR A 120 2.19 11.78 -2.53
C TYR A 120 2.03 10.80 -1.35
N LEU A 121 2.36 9.52 -1.55
CA LEU A 121 2.22 8.54 -0.48
C LEU A 121 3.16 8.86 0.71
N ARG A 122 4.36 9.36 0.43
CA ARG A 122 5.30 9.82 1.46
C ARG A 122 4.75 11.01 2.22
N SER A 123 4.15 12.00 1.56
CA SER A 123 3.59 13.16 2.26
C SER A 123 2.47 12.76 3.22
N LEU A 124 1.60 11.84 2.80
CA LEU A 124 0.60 11.24 3.69
C LEU A 124 1.26 10.56 4.89
N MET A 125 2.27 9.73 4.67
CA MET A 125 2.96 9.01 5.76
C MET A 125 3.62 9.96 6.77
N MET A 126 4.28 11.02 6.29
CA MET A 126 4.96 11.99 7.15
C MET A 126 3.98 12.79 8.02
N GLN A 127 2.77 13.05 7.53
CA GLN A 127 1.72 13.72 8.33
C GLN A 127 1.29 12.87 9.53
N PHE A 128 1.34 11.54 9.45
CA PHE A 128 1.00 10.65 10.58
C PHE A 128 2.14 10.45 11.59
N LEU A 129 3.35 10.90 11.26
CA LEU A 129 4.55 10.77 12.10
C LEU A 129 4.85 12.05 12.91
N GLN A 130 4.05 13.12 12.74
CA GLN A 130 4.14 14.33 13.54
C GLN A 130 3.20 14.19 14.76
N TRP A 131 3.71 13.55 15.81
CA TRP A 131 3.16 13.57 17.16
C TRP A 131 4.11 14.35 18.07
#